data_AF-D5ZUC5-F1
#
_entry.id   AF-D5ZUC5-F1
#
_cell.length_a   1.000
_cell.length_b   1.000
_cell.length_c   1.000
_cell.angle_alpha   90.00
_cell.angle_beta   90.00
_cell.angle_gamma   90.00
#
_symmetry.space_group_name_H-M   'P 1'
#
loop_
_entity.id
_entity.type
_entity.pdbx_description
1 polymer ?
#
loop_
_entity_poly.entity_id
_entity_poly.type
_entity_poly.pdbx_seq_one_letter_code
_entity_poly.pdbx_strand_id
1 'polypeptide(L)' 'MPAGEKEALAQLAAAEREVADRRTRALVDAPGELARLLASVAAAGAAHVYLLTEA' A
#
# COMPACT_ATOMS: atom_id res chain seq x y z
N MET A 1 19.26 6.22 -5.43
CA MET A 1 19.23 6.63 -4.01
C MET A 1 18.52 7.97 -3.96
N PRO A 2 17.52 8.18 -3.09
CA PRO A 2 16.80 9.44 -3.00
C PRO A 2 17.75 10.58 -2.61
N ALA A 3 17.53 11.77 -3.17
CA ALA A 3 18.37 12.96 -2.96
C ALA A 3 18.11 13.65 -1.61
N GLY A 4 17.09 13.21 -0.86
CA GLY A 4 16.77 13.70 0.47
C GLY A 4 15.55 13.03 1.08
N GLU A 5 15.24 13.39 2.33
CA GLU A 5 14.17 12.81 3.13
C GLU A 5 12.81 12.85 2.42
N LYS A 6 12.42 14.01 1.87
CA LYS A 6 11.13 14.16 1.17
C LYS A 6 11.01 13.24 -0.05
N GLU A 7 12.10 13.07 -0.79
CA GLU A 7 12.09 12.18 -1.96
C GLU A 7 12.06 10.71 -1.52
N ALA A 8 12.74 10.37 -0.42
CA ALA A 8 12.68 9.04 0.16
C ALA A 8 11.25 8.68 0.63
N LEU A 9 10.57 9.60 1.31
CA LEU A 9 9.18 9.43 1.74
C LEU A 9 8.23 9.30 0.54
N ALA A 10 8.40 10.13 -0.49
CA ALA A 10 7.60 10.04 -1.72
C ALA A 10 7.79 8.69 -2.45
N GLN A 11 9.04 8.20 -2.55
CA GLN A 11 9.32 6.89 -3.12
C GLN A 11 8.71 5.76 -2.28
N LEU A 12 8.78 5.85 -0.96
CA LEU A 12 8.16 4.88 -0.06
C LEU A 12 6.64 4.87 -0.20
N ALA A 13 6.00 6.04 -0.23
CA ALA A 13 4.56 6.17 -0.44
C ALA A 13 4.12 5.55 -1.79
N ALA A 14 4.89 5.79 -2.85
CA ALA A 14 4.61 5.21 -4.16
C ALA A 14 4.71 3.67 -4.15
N ALA A 15 5.75 3.13 -3.50
CA ALA A 15 5.94 1.70 -3.36
C ALA A 15 4.82 1.04 -2.53
N GLU A 16 4.45 1.64 -1.39
CA GLU A 16 3.32 1.17 -0.57
C GLU A 16 2.00 1.19 -1.35
N ARG A 17 1.76 2.24 -2.14
CA ARG A 17 0.56 2.34 -2.98
C ARG A 17 0.52 1.26 -4.04
N GLU A 18 1.64 1.00 -4.70
CA GLU A 18 1.73 -0.07 -5.70
C GLU A 18 1.42 -1.44 -5.09
N VAL A 19 1.97 -1.74 -3.91
CA VAL A 19 1.73 -3.02 -3.23
C VAL A 19 0.27 -3.12 -2.76
N ALA A 20 -0.31 -2.06 -2.20
CA ALA A 20 -1.71 -2.02 -1.80
C ALA A 20 -2.67 -2.23 -2.99
N ASP A 21 -2.40 -1.59 -4.13
CA ASP A 21 -3.18 -1.75 -5.36
C ASP A 21 -3.08 -3.20 -5.89
N ARG A 22 -1.89 -3.80 -5.89
CA ARG A 22 -1.69 -5.21 -6.29
C ARG A 22 -2.49 -6.17 -5.40
N ARG A 23 -2.49 -5.95 -4.08
CA ARG A 23 -3.28 -6.76 -3.13
C ARG A 23 -4.79 -6.58 -3.34
N THR A 24 -5.23 -5.36 -3.60
CA THR A 24 -6.63 -5.04 -3.93
C THR A 24 -7.08 -5.71 -5.23
N ARG A 25 -6.19 -5.89 -6.20
CA ARG A 25 -6.51 -6.68 -7.41
C ARG A 25 -6.55 -8.17 -7.11
N ALA A 26 -5.58 -8.68 -6.36
CA ALA A 26 -5.47 -10.11 -6.04
C ALA A 26 -6.63 -10.65 -5.20
N LEU A 27 -7.27 -9.83 -4.36
CA LEU A 27 -8.40 -10.28 -3.55
C LEU A 27 -9.65 -10.63 -4.38
N VAL A 28 -9.77 -10.12 -5.62
CA VAL A 28 -10.92 -10.41 -6.50
C VAL A 28 -11.00 -11.89 -6.83
N ASP A 29 -9.83 -12.53 -6.99
CA ASP A 29 -9.71 -13.95 -7.33
C ASP A 29 -9.45 -14.83 -6.09
N ALA A 30 -9.35 -14.24 -4.90
CA ALA A 30 -9.03 -14.95 -3.67
C ALA A 30 -10.30 -15.57 -3.02
N PRO A 31 -10.19 -16.78 -2.44
CA PRO A 31 -11.32 -17.40 -1.75
C PRO A 31 -11.55 -16.80 -0.35
N GLY A 32 -12.82 -16.52 -0.04
CA GLY A 32 -13.35 -16.37 1.32
C GLY A 32 -12.47 -15.59 2.30
N GLU A 33 -11.89 -16.30 3.27
CA GLU A 33 -11.08 -15.70 4.34
C GLU A 33 -9.76 -15.10 3.83
N LEU A 34 -9.16 -15.66 2.77
CA LEU A 34 -7.96 -15.08 2.17
C LEU A 34 -8.26 -13.72 1.54
N ALA A 35 -9.42 -13.56 0.91
CA ALA A 35 -9.86 -12.26 0.38
C ALA A 35 -10.03 -11.22 1.49
N ARG A 36 -10.59 -11.61 2.64
CA ARG A 36 -10.74 -10.72 3.81
C ARG A 36 -9.38 -10.30 4.38
N LEU A 37 -8.46 -11.25 4.56
CA LEU A 37 -7.11 -10.94 5.02
C LEU A 37 -6.37 -10.02 4.05
N LEU A 38 -6.45 -10.29 2.74
CA LEU A 38 -5.87 -9.42 1.71
C LEU A 38 -6.49 -8.03 1.72
N ALA A 39 -7.80 -7.91 1.91
CA ALA A 39 -8.48 -6.64 2.05
C ALA A 39 -7.98 -5.85 3.26
N SER A 40 -7.83 -6.48 4.43
CA SER A 40 -7.30 -5.83 5.63
C SER A 40 -5.86 -5.34 5.44
N VAL A 41 -5.00 -6.15 4.82
CA VAL A 41 -3.60 -5.78 4.56
C VAL A 41 -3.51 -4.67 3.50
N ALA A 42 -4.34 -4.72 2.45
CA ALA A 42 -4.41 -3.66 1.45
C ALA A 42 -4.88 -2.33 2.08
N ALA A 43 -5.89 -2.36 2.96
CA ALA A 43 -6.38 -1.18 3.67
C ALA A 43 -5.31 -0.57 4.60
N ALA A 44 -4.54 -1.41 5.31
CA ALA A 44 -3.42 -0.92 6.13
C ALA A 44 -2.34 -0.23 5.26
N GLY A 45 -2.01 -0.81 4.10
CA GLY A 45 -1.10 -0.17 3.14
C GLY A 45 -1.62 1.18 2.63
N ALA A 46 -2.91 1.27 2.31
CA ALA A 46 -3.54 2.54 1.92
C ALA A 46 -3.47 3.61 3.02
N ALA A 47 -3.63 3.21 4.30
CA ALA A 47 -3.45 4.12 5.44
C ALA A 47 -2.00 4.59 5.58
N HIS A 48 -1.01 3.72 5.34
CA HIS A 48 0.40 4.13 5.33
C HIS A 48 0.70 5.13 4.21
N VAL A 49 0.18 4.91 3.00
CA VAL A 49 0.31 5.87 1.90
C VAL A 49 -0.20 7.23 2.32
N TYR A 50 -1.42 7.29 2.89
CA TYR A 50 -2.01 8.53 3.37
C TYR A 50 -1.09 9.24 4.39
N LEU A 51 -0.61 8.52 5.41
CA LEU A 51 0.27 9.10 6.42
C LEU A 51 1.60 9.58 5.84
N LEU A 52 2.18 8.86 4.87
CA LEU A 52 3.43 9.24 4.21
C LEU A 52 3.28 10.43 3.25
N THR A 53 2.06 10.71 2.78
CA THR A 53 1.79 11.83 1.87
C THR A 53 1.27 13.09 2.60
N GLU A 54 0.68 12.94 3.77
CA GLU A 54 0.14 14.04 4.58
C GLU A 54 1.14 14.58 5.63
N ALA A 55 2.13 13.76 6.03
CA ALA A 55 3.22 14.15 6.94
C ALA A 55 4.34 14.90 6.22
#